data_AF-A0A957HUK9-F1
#
_entry.id   AF-A0A957HUK9-F1
#
_cell.length_a   1.000
_cell.length_b   1.000
_cell.length_c   1.000
_cell.angle_alpha   90.00
_cell.angle_beta   90.00
_cell.angle_gamma   90.00
#
_symmetry.space_group_name_H-M   'P 1'
#
loop_
_entity.id
_entity.type
_entity.pdbx_description
1 polymer ?
#
loop_
_entity_poly.entity_id
_entity_poly.type
_entity_poly.pdbx_seq_one_letter_code
_entity_poly.pdbx_strand_id
1 'polypeptide(L)'
;DPVEMLPSYAKQVSQPTLRDVGYAQHIELLDYLKSLGQDPPILDGRETLRNPHSVLTQLCERIGIPFEEVMLSWPPGARPEDGIWAQYWYDSVHRSTGFQPYTPKAEPFPEGLRPLLAQCQPYYDQLAKLAITAN
;
A
#
# COMPACT_ATOMS: atom_id res chain seq x y z
N ASP A 1 -2.75 -4.34 -4.19
CA ASP A 1 -3.48 -5.54 -4.63
C ASP A 1 -3.68 -6.55 -3.48
N PRO A 2 -4.92 -6.93 -3.12
CA PRO A 2 -5.18 -7.94 -2.10
C PRO A 2 -4.59 -9.31 -2.42
N VAL A 3 -4.40 -9.67 -3.69
CA VAL A 3 -3.75 -10.93 -4.10
C VAL A 3 -2.34 -11.03 -3.54
N GLU A 4 -1.61 -9.92 -3.51
CA GLU A 4 -0.25 -9.88 -3.00
C GLU A 4 -0.17 -9.61 -1.50
N MET A 5 -1.07 -8.78 -0.99
CA MET A 5 -1.05 -8.35 0.42
C MET A 5 -1.49 -9.48 1.36
N LEU A 6 -2.60 -10.17 1.06
CA LEU A 6 -3.20 -11.15 1.97
C LEU A 6 -2.25 -12.28 2.39
N PRO A 7 -1.48 -12.92 1.50
CA PRO A 7 -0.54 -13.96 1.90
C PRO A 7 0.57 -13.44 2.82
N SER A 8 0.97 -12.18 2.67
CA SER A 8 1.97 -11.56 3.55
C SER A 8 1.40 -11.26 4.93
N TYR A 9 0.18 -10.74 4.96
CA TYR A 9 -0.52 -10.41 6.20
C TYR A 9 -0.81 -11.68 7.03
N ALA A 10 -1.22 -12.76 6.36
CA ALA A 10 -1.53 -14.04 6.99
C ALA A 10 -0.33 -14.73 7.67
N LYS A 11 0.91 -14.28 7.39
CA LYS A 11 2.11 -14.75 8.12
C LYS A 11 2.15 -14.25 9.56
N GLN A 12 1.56 -13.08 9.82
CA GLN A 12 1.54 -12.46 11.15
C GLN A 12 0.17 -12.57 11.83
N VAL A 13 -0.90 -12.73 11.05
CA VAL A 13 -2.28 -12.87 11.56
C VAL A 13 -2.90 -14.15 11.02
N SER A 14 -3.16 -15.12 11.90
CA SER A 14 -3.54 -16.49 11.49
C SER A 14 -4.91 -16.61 10.81
N GLN A 15 -5.87 -15.75 11.18
CA GLN A 15 -7.23 -15.75 10.64
C GLN A 15 -7.66 -14.32 10.33
N PRO A 16 -7.14 -13.71 9.25
CA PRO A 16 -7.49 -12.35 8.91
C PRO A 16 -8.95 -12.25 8.48
N THR A 17 -9.59 -11.15 8.86
CA THR A 17 -10.95 -10.78 8.46
C THR A 17 -10.91 -9.54 7.56
N LEU A 18 -12.04 -9.21 6.91
CA LEU A 18 -12.15 -7.98 6.11
C LEU A 18 -11.84 -6.73 6.94
N ARG A 19 -12.22 -6.74 8.23
CA ARG A 19 -11.98 -5.63 9.15
C ARG A 19 -10.50 -5.42 9.43
N ASP A 20 -9.71 -6.50 9.49
CA ASP A 20 -8.28 -6.46 9.81
C ASP A 20 -7.45 -5.87 8.67
N VAL A 21 -7.89 -6.11 7.43
CA VAL A 21 -7.18 -5.69 6.21
C VAL A 21 -7.64 -4.33 5.67
N GLY A 22 -8.73 -3.78 6.20
CA GLY A 22 -9.09 -2.36 6.02
C GLY A 22 -9.72 -1.97 4.69
N TYR A 23 -9.89 -2.89 3.74
CA TYR A 23 -10.35 -2.56 2.38
C TYR A 23 -11.72 -1.87 2.34
N ALA A 24 -12.69 -2.32 3.15
CA ALA A 24 -13.98 -1.65 3.25
C ALA A 24 -13.84 -0.25 3.86
N GLN A 25 -13.03 -0.12 4.93
CA GLN A 25 -12.84 1.13 5.64
C GLN A 25 -12.09 2.18 4.82
N HIS A 26 -11.26 1.78 3.85
CA HIS A 26 -10.67 2.72 2.89
C HIS A 26 -11.74 3.42 2.04
N ILE A 27 -12.80 2.71 1.62
CA ILE A 27 -13.92 3.32 0.89
C ILE A 27 -14.75 4.21 1.82
N GLU A 28 -15.04 3.75 3.03
CA GLU A 28 -15.75 4.57 4.04
C GLU A 28 -15.00 5.89 4.32
N LEU A 29 -13.66 5.82 4.46
CA LEU A 29 -12.82 6.99 4.65
C LEU A 29 -12.84 7.91 3.41
N LEU A 30 -12.73 7.34 2.22
CA LEU A 30 -12.77 8.11 0.97
C LEU A 30 -14.10 8.85 0.82
N ASP A 31 -15.21 8.17 1.05
CA ASP A 31 -16.55 8.75 0.96
C ASP A 31 -16.76 9.84 2.03
N TYR A 32 -16.26 9.60 3.24
CA TYR A 32 -16.26 10.60 4.30
C TYR A 32 -15.49 11.87 3.89
N LEU A 33 -14.25 11.72 3.41
CA LEU A 33 -13.43 12.87 2.98
C LEU A 33 -14.08 13.62 1.81
N LYS A 34 -14.67 12.90 0.84
CA LYS A 34 -15.46 13.50 -0.25
C LYS A 34 -16.68 14.26 0.26
N SER A 35 -17.36 13.77 1.29
CA SER A 35 -18.49 14.47 1.90
C SER A 35 -18.09 15.79 2.56
N LEU A 36 -16.81 15.92 2.96
CA LEU A 36 -16.22 17.17 3.44
C LEU A 36 -15.72 18.08 2.30
N GLY A 37 -15.97 17.73 1.03
CA GLY A 37 -15.50 18.46 -0.14
C GLY A 37 -14.01 18.27 -0.45
N GLN A 38 -13.37 17.24 0.13
CA GLN A 38 -11.97 16.93 -0.16
C GLN A 38 -11.83 15.94 -1.32
N ASP A 39 -10.69 16.00 -2.00
CA ASP A 39 -10.31 15.07 -3.06
C ASP A 39 -8.92 14.47 -2.75
N PRO A 40 -8.85 13.46 -1.85
CA PRO A 40 -7.58 12.91 -1.41
C PRO A 40 -6.90 12.10 -2.53
N PRO A 41 -5.58 12.22 -2.72
CA PRO A 41 -4.85 11.35 -3.64
C PRO A 41 -4.84 9.92 -3.12
N ILE A 42 -4.97 8.95 -4.03
CA ILE A 42 -4.90 7.52 -3.73
C ILE A 42 -3.61 6.98 -4.34
N LEU A 43 -2.82 6.28 -3.52
CA LEU A 43 -1.63 5.56 -3.96
C LEU A 43 -1.91 4.06 -3.96
N ASP A 44 -1.58 3.42 -5.07
CA ASP A 44 -1.47 1.96 -5.12
C ASP A 44 0.01 1.55 -5.00
N GLY A 45 0.28 0.57 -4.14
CA GLY A 45 1.65 0.12 -3.90
C GLY A 45 2.33 -0.46 -5.13
N ARG A 46 1.61 -1.15 -6.03
CA ARG A 46 2.17 -1.70 -7.27
C ARG A 46 2.48 -0.58 -8.25
N GLU A 47 1.58 0.37 -8.44
CA GLU A 47 1.83 1.53 -9.31
C GLU A 47 3.02 2.36 -8.79
N THR A 48 3.09 2.57 -7.47
CA THR A 48 4.22 3.25 -6.83
C THR A 48 5.55 2.54 -7.12
N LEU A 49 5.60 1.21 -6.99
CA LEU A 49 6.83 0.45 -7.25
C LEU A 49 7.19 0.32 -8.74
N ARG A 50 6.23 0.50 -9.66
CA ARG A 50 6.51 0.47 -11.11
C ARG A 50 7.32 1.69 -11.56
N ASN A 51 6.97 2.88 -11.05
CA ASN A 51 7.72 4.10 -11.33
C ASN A 51 7.60 5.08 -10.13
N PRO A 52 8.41 4.89 -9.07
CA PRO A 52 8.32 5.71 -7.85
C PRO A 52 8.50 7.19 -8.13
N HIS A 53 9.44 7.56 -9.02
CA HIS A 53 9.69 8.95 -9.40
C HIS A 53 8.42 9.58 -10.00
N SER A 54 7.79 8.93 -10.98
CA SER A 54 6.57 9.43 -11.65
C SER A 54 5.38 9.55 -10.69
N VAL A 55 5.15 8.52 -9.87
CA VAL A 55 4.02 8.50 -8.92
C VAL A 55 4.19 9.53 -7.80
N LEU A 56 5.39 9.65 -7.23
CA LEU A 56 5.66 10.63 -6.17
C LEU A 56 5.67 12.06 -6.69
N THR A 57 6.13 12.30 -7.93
CA THR A 57 6.02 13.62 -8.57
C THR A 57 4.55 14.05 -8.68
N GLN A 58 3.69 13.16 -9.22
CA GLN A 58 2.25 13.42 -9.32
C GLN A 58 1.57 13.61 -7.95
N LEU A 59 1.99 12.85 -6.94
CA LEU A 59 1.51 13.03 -5.57
C LEU A 59 1.86 14.42 -5.04
N CYS A 60 3.14 14.82 -5.16
CA CYS A 60 3.66 16.10 -4.71
C CYS A 60 2.91 17.27 -5.35
N GLU A 61 2.65 17.20 -6.66
CA GLU A 61 1.83 18.16 -7.38
C GLU A 61 0.40 18.26 -6.81
N ARG A 62 -0.25 17.13 -6.52
CA ARG A 62 -1.62 17.13 -5.96
C ARG A 62 -1.71 17.70 -4.55
N ILE A 63 -0.66 17.53 -3.73
CA ILE A 63 -0.64 18.03 -2.34
C ILE A 63 0.07 19.36 -2.18
N GLY A 64 0.58 19.95 -3.26
CA GLY A 64 1.15 21.31 -3.28
C GLY A 64 2.54 21.42 -2.64
N ILE A 65 3.36 20.37 -2.72
CA ILE A 65 4.76 20.40 -2.26
C ILE A 65 5.71 20.08 -3.43
N PRO A 66 6.97 20.55 -3.42
CA PRO A 66 7.94 20.15 -4.43
C PRO A 66 8.35 18.68 -4.25
N PHE A 67 8.55 17.98 -5.37
CA PHE A 67 9.24 16.70 -5.36
C PHE A 67 10.74 16.92 -5.10
N GLU A 68 11.33 16.05 -4.28
CA GLU A 68 12.76 16.05 -4.01
C GLU A 68 13.34 14.66 -4.26
N GLU A 69 14.49 14.58 -4.92
CA GLU A 69 15.04 13.28 -5.32
C GLU A 69 15.50 12.42 -4.12
N VAL A 70 15.73 13.06 -2.97
CA VAL A 70 15.96 12.35 -1.71
C VAL A 70 14.76 11.50 -1.28
N MET A 71 13.54 11.76 -1.77
CA MET A 71 12.36 10.93 -1.48
C MET A 71 12.50 9.50 -2.01
N LEU A 72 13.39 9.26 -2.98
CA LEU A 72 13.63 7.93 -3.57
C LEU A 72 14.69 7.11 -2.84
N SER A 73 15.43 7.70 -1.90
CA SER A 73 16.53 7.02 -1.20
C SER A 73 16.59 7.37 0.28
N TRP A 74 16.98 6.41 1.10
CA TRP A 74 17.07 6.59 2.55
C TRP A 74 18.18 5.74 3.16
N PRO A 75 18.72 6.12 4.34
CA PRO A 75 19.64 5.25 5.06
C PRO A 75 18.91 3.98 5.53
N PRO A 76 19.57 2.81 5.48
CA PRO A 76 19.00 1.60 6.05
C PRO A 76 18.99 1.68 7.59
N GLY A 77 18.14 0.88 8.21
CA GLY A 77 18.04 0.72 9.66
C GLY A 77 16.65 1.01 10.20
N ALA A 78 16.48 0.65 11.48
CA ALA A 78 15.28 0.98 12.23
C ALA A 78 15.24 2.48 12.58
N ARG A 79 14.03 3.00 12.73
CA ARG A 79 13.77 4.36 13.19
C ARG A 79 13.15 4.35 14.59
N PRO A 80 13.43 5.36 15.43
CA PRO A 80 12.80 5.48 16.75
C PRO A 80 11.27 5.44 16.71
N GLU A 81 10.66 5.88 15.61
CA GLU A 81 9.22 5.98 15.40
C GLU A 81 8.55 4.67 14.96
N ASP A 82 9.31 3.62 14.63
CA ASP A 82 8.75 2.38 14.04
C ASP A 82 7.81 1.62 14.99
N GLY A 83 7.95 1.83 16.30
CA GLY A 83 7.04 1.31 17.32
C GLY A 83 7.00 -0.22 17.43
N ILE A 84 5.95 -0.73 18.06
CA ILE A 84 5.83 -2.16 18.46
C ILE A 84 5.73 -3.13 17.27
N TRP A 85 5.32 -2.63 16.11
CA TRP A 85 5.06 -3.40 14.91
C TRP A 85 6.33 -3.72 14.10
N ALA A 86 7.43 -3.02 14.39
CA ALA A 86 8.68 -3.14 13.67
C ALA A 86 9.17 -4.58 13.56
N GLN A 87 9.16 -5.32 14.68
CA GLN A 87 9.62 -6.70 14.78
C GLN A 87 8.82 -7.70 13.92
N TYR A 88 7.63 -7.33 13.44
CA TYR A 88 6.75 -8.22 12.69
C TYR A 88 6.75 -7.93 11.18
N TRP A 89 6.91 -6.66 10.78
CA TRP A 89 6.75 -6.27 9.36
C TRP A 89 7.88 -5.42 8.77
N TYR A 90 8.75 -4.81 9.57
CA TYR A 90 9.65 -3.76 9.06
C TYR A 90 11.04 -4.24 8.67
N ASP A 91 11.36 -5.52 8.90
CA ASP A 91 12.62 -6.15 8.52
C ASP A 91 13.06 -5.84 7.08
N SER A 92 12.15 -5.85 6.10
CA SER A 92 12.49 -5.54 4.70
C SER A 92 12.76 -4.05 4.49
N VAL A 93 12.03 -3.18 5.19
CA VAL A 93 12.19 -1.73 5.14
C VAL A 93 13.49 -1.32 5.79
N HIS A 94 13.87 -1.93 6.92
CA HIS A 94 15.14 -1.66 7.60
C HIS A 94 16.36 -2.04 6.76
N ARG A 95 16.22 -3.01 5.85
CA ARG A 95 17.30 -3.39 4.93
C ARG A 95 17.30 -2.60 3.63
N SER A 96 16.24 -1.85 3.34
CA SER A 96 16.14 -1.10 2.08
C SER A 96 16.81 0.26 2.20
N THR A 97 17.24 0.80 1.06
CA THR A 97 17.81 2.15 0.94
C THR A 97 17.05 2.99 -0.09
N GLY A 98 15.87 2.53 -0.50
CA GLY A 98 15.08 3.03 -1.61
C GLY A 98 14.02 2.03 -2.03
N PHE A 99 13.15 2.45 -2.94
CA PHE A 99 12.12 1.60 -3.53
C PHE A 99 12.74 0.42 -4.27
N GLN A 100 12.28 -0.80 -3.98
CA GLN A 100 12.73 -1.99 -4.68
C GLN A 100 11.85 -2.24 -5.90
N PRO A 101 12.40 -2.71 -7.04
CA PRO A 101 11.60 -3.05 -8.20
C PRO A 101 10.50 -4.04 -7.84
N TYR A 102 9.31 -3.82 -8.38
CA TYR A 102 8.20 -4.75 -8.23
C TYR A 102 8.60 -6.14 -8.76
N THR A 103 8.43 -7.16 -7.92
CA THR A 103 8.65 -8.56 -8.28
C THR A 103 7.39 -9.36 -7.96
N PRO A 104 6.73 -9.98 -8.95
CA PRO A 104 5.57 -10.83 -8.70
C PRO A 104 5.92 -11.98 -7.76
N LYS A 105 4.99 -12.34 -6.87
CA LYS A 105 5.16 -13.53 -6.04
C LYS A 105 4.98 -14.78 -6.90
N ALA A 106 5.92 -15.71 -6.80
CA ALA A 106 5.88 -16.99 -7.52
C ALA A 106 5.05 -18.07 -6.78
N GLU A 107 4.81 -17.89 -5.48
CA GLU A 107 4.07 -18.85 -4.66
C GLU A 107 2.57 -18.85 -5.02
N PRO A 108 1.92 -20.03 -5.01
CA PRO A 108 0.48 -20.12 -5.23
C PRO A 108 -0.28 -19.39 -4.12
N PHE A 109 -1.40 -18.76 -4.50
CA PHE A 109 -2.24 -18.07 -3.53
C PHE A 109 -2.87 -19.09 -2.54
N PRO A 110 -2.82 -18.86 -1.22
CA PRO A 110 -3.39 -19.79 -0.24
C PRO A 110 -4.91 -19.95 -0.39
N GLU A 111 -5.37 -21.18 -0.62
CA GLU A 111 -6.80 -21.49 -0.85
C GLU A 111 -7.71 -20.97 0.28
N GLY A 112 -7.27 -21.09 1.53
CA GLY A 112 -8.04 -20.62 2.70
C GLY A 112 -8.30 -19.10 2.72
N LEU A 113 -7.54 -18.30 1.97
CA LEU A 113 -7.72 -16.85 1.89
C LEU A 113 -8.63 -16.43 0.73
N ARG A 114 -9.04 -17.35 -0.15
CA ARG A 114 -9.90 -17.01 -1.31
C ARG A 114 -11.23 -16.36 -0.92
N PRO A 115 -11.95 -16.81 0.13
CA PRO A 115 -13.18 -16.14 0.56
C PRO A 115 -12.95 -14.69 1.00
N LEU A 116 -11.82 -14.41 1.67
CA LEU A 116 -11.45 -13.05 2.05
C LEU A 116 -11.03 -12.22 0.84
N LEU A 117 -10.24 -12.79 -0.07
CA LEU A 117 -9.87 -12.14 -1.33
C LEU A 117 -11.10 -11.66 -2.11
N ALA A 118 -12.11 -12.53 -2.24
CA ALA A 118 -13.36 -12.19 -2.93
C ALA A 118 -14.11 -11.03 -2.26
N GLN A 119 -14.02 -10.88 -0.94
CA GLN A 119 -14.59 -9.74 -0.22
C GLN A 119 -13.78 -8.46 -0.43
N CYS A 120 -12.44 -8.55 -0.47
CA CYS A 120 -11.55 -7.39 -0.63
C CYS A 120 -11.56 -6.83 -2.06
N GLN A 121 -11.68 -7.69 -3.07
CA GLN A 121 -11.46 -7.33 -4.47
C GLN A 121 -12.35 -6.17 -4.95
N PRO A 122 -13.67 -6.14 -4.69
CA PRO A 122 -14.52 -5.04 -5.16
C PRO A 122 -14.14 -3.68 -4.59
N TYR A 123 -13.66 -3.61 -3.35
CA TYR A 123 -13.18 -2.37 -2.73
C TYR A 123 -11.85 -1.93 -3.33
N TYR A 124 -10.93 -2.88 -3.51
CA TYR A 124 -9.65 -2.61 -4.15
C TYR A 124 -9.83 -2.08 -5.58
N ASP A 125 -10.69 -2.71 -6.38
CA ASP A 125 -10.95 -2.31 -7.77
C ASP A 125 -11.53 -0.91 -7.88
N GLN A 126 -12.31 -0.47 -6.88
CA GLN A 126 -12.81 0.91 -6.81
C GLN A 126 -11.68 1.90 -6.52
N LEU A 127 -10.83 1.61 -5.53
CA LEU A 127 -9.68 2.46 -5.18
C LEU A 127 -8.66 2.52 -6.33
N ALA A 128 -8.39 1.39 -6.97
CA ALA A 128 -7.40 1.28 -8.04
C ALA A 128 -7.75 2.14 -9.26
N LYS A 129 -9.05 2.34 -9.56
CA LYS A 129 -9.50 3.24 -10.64
C LYS A 129 -9.22 4.72 -10.36
N LEU A 130 -9.04 5.07 -9.09
CA LEU A 130 -8.80 6.44 -8.62
C LEU A 130 -7.33 6.67 -8.25
N ALA A 131 -6.51 5.62 -8.25
CA ALA A 131 -5.12 5.68 -7.88
C ALA A 131 -4.28 6.43 -8.91
N ILE A 132 -3.22 7.09 -8.45
CA ILE A 132 -2.19 7.63 -9.33
C ILE A 132 -1.50 6.46 -10.04
N THR A 133 -1.41 6.53 -11.38
CA THR A 133 -0.79 5.50 -12.20
C THR A 133 0.64 5.89 -12.57
N ALA A 134 1.51 4.89 -12.65
CA ALA A 134 2.83 5.07 -13.23
C ALA A 134 2.69 5.37 -14.73
N ASN A 135 3.20 6.53 -15.16
CA ASN A 135 3.37 6.92 -16.55
C ASN A 135 4.82 6.70 -17.01
#